data_AF-A0A847F265-F1
#
_entry.id   AF-A0A847F265-F1
#
_cell.length_a   1.000
_cell.length_b   1.000
_cell.length_c   1.000
_cell.angle_alpha   90.00
_cell.angle_beta   90.00
_cell.angle_gamma   90.00
#
_symmetry.space_group_name_H-M   'P 1'
#
loop_
_entity.id
_entity.type
_entity.pdbx_description
1 polymer ?
#
loop_
_entity_poly.entity_id
_entity_poly.type
_entity_poly.pdbx_seq_one_letter_code
_entity_poly.pdbx_strand_id
1 'polypeptide(L)'
;SLAYASTVHKVQGSEFDAIVLLLHPSHYLLLDRAMLYTALTRAKRLAVILSDRQSLEMAARNARAREVNDRLPLRMMEAPDPAATHERPR
;
A
#
# COMPACT_ATOMS: atom_id res chain seq x y z
N SER A 1 -5.18 -12.37 22.90
CA SER A 1 -4.28 -11.21 22.89
C SER A 1 -5.09 -9.97 22.53
N LEU A 2 -4.86 -8.84 23.19
CA LEU A 2 -5.61 -7.59 22.98
C LEU A 2 -4.97 -6.79 21.83
N ALA A 3 -5.77 -6.31 20.89
CA ALA A 3 -5.32 -5.54 19.72
C ALA A 3 -5.70 -4.06 19.84
N TYR A 4 -5.09 -3.36 20.79
CA TYR A 4 -5.33 -1.92 21.02
C TYR A 4 -4.86 -1.04 19.87
N ALA A 5 -3.80 -1.46 19.18
CA ALA A 5 -3.28 -0.81 17.99
C ALA A 5 -2.83 -1.88 17.00
N SER A 6 -2.98 -1.60 15.70
CA SER A 6 -2.54 -2.49 14.63
C SER A 6 -1.88 -1.69 13.52
N THR A 7 -0.89 -2.28 12.88
CA THR A 7 -0.25 -1.69 11.70
C THR A 7 -1.21 -1.72 10.53
N VAL A 8 -1.12 -0.74 9.63
CA VAL A 8 -2.00 -0.64 8.47
C VAL A 8 -1.91 -1.87 7.55
N HIS A 9 -0.71 -2.43 7.39
CA HIS A 9 -0.50 -3.67 6.65
C HIS A 9 -1.30 -4.86 7.22
N LYS A 10 -1.41 -4.97 8.55
CA LYS A 10 -2.16 -6.06 9.19
C LYS A 10 -3.67 -5.93 9.04
N VAL A 11 -4.19 -4.73 8.79
CA VAL A 11 -5.62 -4.48 8.60
C VAL A 11 -5.98 -4.26 7.14
N GLN A 12 -5.10 -4.64 6.20
CA GLN A 12 -5.41 -4.61 4.78
C GLN A 12 -6.66 -5.47 4.49
N GLY A 13 -7.59 -4.92 3.72
CA GLY A 13 -8.88 -5.55 3.44
C GLY A 13 -9.92 -5.44 4.56
N SER A 14 -9.56 -4.92 5.74
CA SER A 14 -10.50 -4.63 6.83
C SER A 14 -10.96 -3.18 6.80
N GLU A 15 -12.13 -2.87 7.35
CA GLU A 15 -12.65 -1.50 7.46
C GLU A 15 -13.31 -1.27 8.81
N PHE A 16 -13.28 -0.04 9.29
CA PHE A 16 -13.75 0.37 10.61
C PHE A 16 -14.59 1.64 10.51
N ASP A 17 -15.60 1.79 11.38
CA ASP A 17 -16.46 2.99 11.37
C ASP A 17 -15.66 4.27 11.60
N ALA A 18 -14.70 4.22 12.53
CA ALA A 18 -13.74 5.29 12.77
C ALA A 18 -12.33 4.73 12.94
N ILE A 19 -11.32 5.49 12.50
CA ILE A 19 -9.91 5.20 12.76
C ILE A 19 -9.22 6.39 13.42
N VAL A 20 -8.20 6.09 14.21
CA VAL A 20 -7.18 7.05 14.65
C VAL A 20 -5.85 6.62 14.06
N LEU A 21 -5.31 7.42 13.16
CA LEU A 21 -4.06 7.15 12.46
C LEU A 21 -2.92 7.97 13.07
N LEU A 22 -1.86 7.30 13.51
CA LEU A 22 -0.63 7.93 13.98
C LEU A 22 0.41 7.99 12.85
N LEU A 23 0.88 9.19 12.53
CA LEU A 23 2.02 9.41 11.64
C LEU A 23 3.13 10.12 12.43
N HIS A 24 4.31 9.52 12.47
CA HIS A 24 5.43 10.03 13.24
C HIS A 24 6.73 9.98 12.40
N PRO A 25 7.66 10.95 12.55
CA PRO A 25 8.90 10.97 11.79
C PRO A 25 9.76 9.72 11.97
N SER A 26 9.66 9.03 13.11
CA SER A 26 10.37 7.76 13.36
C SER A 26 10.01 6.65 12.34
N HIS A 27 8.89 6.80 11.61
CA HIS A 27 8.46 5.89 10.57
C HIS A 27 8.67 6.46 9.15
N TYR A 28 9.65 7.36 8.96
CA TYR A 28 9.84 8.10 7.71
C TYR A 28 9.91 7.22 6.44
N LEU A 29 10.45 6.00 6.54
CA LEU A 29 10.52 5.05 5.41
C LEU A 29 9.13 4.61 4.91
N LEU A 30 8.11 4.71 5.75
CA LEU A 30 6.72 4.33 5.47
C LEU A 30 5.82 5.56 5.25
N LEU A 31 6.36 6.78 5.33
CA LEU A 31 5.62 8.00 5.04
C LEU A 31 5.57 8.20 3.52
N ASP A 32 4.69 7.43 2.88
CA ASP A 32 4.36 7.53 1.46
C ASP A 32 2.84 7.65 1.22
N ARG A 33 2.49 8.10 0.01
CA ARG A 33 1.11 8.43 -0.35
C ARG A 33 0.23 7.18 -0.45
N ALA A 34 0.78 6.04 -0.87
CA ALA A 34 0.04 4.80 -1.02
C ALA A 34 -0.33 4.21 0.35
N MET A 35 0.60 4.29 1.30
CA MET A 35 0.42 3.93 2.70
C MET A 35 -0.67 4.83 3.31
N LEU A 36 -0.51 6.16 3.23
CA LEU A 36 -1.49 7.11 3.77
C LEU A 36 -2.89 6.87 3.18
N TYR A 37 -3.00 6.68 1.87
CA TYR A 37 -4.26 6.36 1.20
C TYR A 37 -4.86 5.04 1.70
N THR A 38 -4.04 4.00 1.84
CA THR A 38 -4.49 2.69 2.34
C THR A 38 -5.03 2.80 3.76
N ALA A 39 -4.37 3.55 4.65
CA ALA A 39 -4.88 3.81 5.99
C ALA A 39 -6.20 4.57 5.97
N LEU A 40 -6.28 5.67 5.21
CA LEU A 40 -7.48 6.51 5.16
C LEU A 40 -8.69 5.73 4.64
N THR A 41 -8.50 4.88 3.63
CA THR A 41 -9.58 4.03 3.10
C THR A 41 -10.02 2.93 4.07
N ARG A 42 -9.34 2.72 5.21
CA ARG A 42 -9.86 1.81 6.25
C ARG A 42 -11.00 2.46 7.06
N ALA A 43 -11.17 3.78 7.00
CA ALA A 43 -12.23 4.50 7.70
C ALA A 43 -13.50 4.60 6.86
N LYS A 44 -14.63 4.16 7.40
CA LYS A 44 -15.94 4.27 6.73
C LYS A 44 -16.60 5.63 6.95
N ARG A 45 -16.44 6.21 8.14
CA ARG A 45 -17.16 7.44 8.53
C ARG A 45 -16.24 8.54 9.04
N LEU A 46 -15.24 8.19 9.84
CA LEU A 46 -14.34 9.18 10.45
C LEU A 46 -12.88 8.71 10.45
N ALA A 47 -11.99 9.57 9.99
CA ALA A 47 -10.56 9.39 10.16
C ALA A 47 -9.98 10.56 10.95
N VAL A 48 -9.33 10.26 12.08
CA VAL A 48 -8.56 11.23 12.86
C VAL A 48 -7.09 10.96 12.61
N ILE A 49 -6.34 11.96 12.18
CA ILE A 49 -4.90 11.85 11.97
C ILE A 49 -4.19 12.59 13.09
N LEU A 50 -3.31 11.87 13.79
CA LEU A 50 -2.40 12.40 14.79
C LEU A 50 -1.00 12.43 14.18
N SER A 51 -0.56 13.63 13.80
CA SER A 51 0.76 13.83 13.20
C SER A 51 1.27 15.25 13.41
N ASP A 52 2.57 15.43 13.25
CA ASP A 52 3.13 16.76 12.96
C ASP A 52 2.92 17.15 11.48
N ARG A 53 3.12 18.43 11.19
CA ARG A 53 2.91 18.99 9.84
C ARG A 53 3.85 18.39 8.81
N GLN A 54 5.11 18.18 9.17
CA GLN A 54 6.14 17.68 8.26
C GLN A 54 5.88 16.21 7.90
N SER A 55 5.52 15.36 8.86
CA SER A 55 5.19 13.95 8.60
C SER A 55 3.99 13.81 7.67
N LEU A 56 2.95 14.62 7.88
CA LEU A 56 1.77 14.60 7.00
C LEU A 56 2.10 15.08 5.59
N GLU A 57 2.85 16.19 5.47
CA GLU A 57 3.27 16.70 4.16
C GLU A 57 4.16 15.69 3.43
N MET A 58 5.07 15.03 4.13
CA MET A 58 5.94 14.00 3.55
C MET A 58 5.11 12.81 3.06
N ALA A 59 4.21 12.27 3.89
CA ALA A 59 3.34 11.16 3.49
C ALA A 59 2.42 11.54 2.31
N ALA A 60 1.85 12.75 2.30
CA ALA A 60 0.96 13.18 1.22
C ALA A 60 1.68 13.42 -0.11
N ARG A 61 2.90 13.97 -0.09
CA ARG A 61 3.66 14.34 -1.29
C ARG A 61 4.52 13.20 -1.85
N ASN A 62 4.93 12.25 -1.01
CA ASN A 62 5.82 11.17 -1.39
C ASN A 62 5.07 10.10 -2.21
N ALA A 63 4.92 10.37 -3.51
CA ALA A 63 4.34 9.46 -4.49
C ALA A 63 5.40 8.56 -5.15
N ARG A 64 6.44 8.15 -4.40
CA ARG A 64 7.47 7.24 -4.92
C ARG A 64 6.80 5.99 -5.49
N ALA A 65 6.89 5.82 -6.80
CA ALA A 65 6.67 4.52 -7.41
C ALA A 65 7.77 3.62 -6.88
N ARG A 66 7.39 2.55 -6.17
CA ARG A 66 8.35 1.50 -5.83
C ARG A 66 8.84 0.92 -7.16
N GLU A 67 10.09 1.14 -7.50
CA GLU A 67 10.69 0.43 -8.63
C GLU A 67 10.69 -1.05 -8.28
N VAL A 68 9.84 -1.80 -8.98
CA VAL A 68 9.80 -3.25 -8.92
C VAL A 68 10.63 -3.74 -10.08
N ASN A 69 11.67 -4.52 -9.80
CA ASN A 69 12.46 -5.19 -10.83
C ASN A 69 11.67 -6.37 -11.40
N ASP A 70 10.60 -6.07 -12.15
CA ASP A 70 9.71 -7.05 -12.78
C ASP A 70 9.73 -6.90 -14.30
N ARG A 71 9.76 -8.04 -14.99
CA ARG A 71 9.71 -8.16 -16.46
C ARG A 71 8.32 -8.49 -16.98
N LEU A 72 7.33 -8.70 -16.11
CA LEU A 72 5.96 -8.98 -16.50
C LEU A 72 5.37 -7.93 -17.47
N PRO A 73 5.58 -6.61 -17.30
CA PRO A 73 5.09 -5.63 -18.26
C PRO A 73 5.65 -5.85 -19.67
N LEU A 74 6.95 -6.17 -19.76
CA LEU A 74 7.61 -6.48 -21.04
C LEU A 74 7.02 -7.75 -21.67
N ARG A 75 6.77 -8.79 -20.86
CA ARG A 75 6.17 -10.05 -21.33
C ARG A 75 4.72 -9.91 -21.79
N MET A 76 3.96 -8.99 -21.22
CA MET A 76 2.58 -8.72 -21.68
C MET A 76 2.56 -7.96 -23.01
N MET A 77 3.63 -7.23 -23.33
CA MET A 77 3.78 -6.50 -24.59
C MET A 77 4.32 -7.39 -25.73
N GLU A 78 5.05 -8.45 -25.39
CA GLU A 78 5.36 -9.52 -26.34
C GLU A 78 4.08 -10.31 -26.64
N ALA A 79 3.70 -10.41 -27.92
CA ALA A 79 2.62 -11.30 -28.32
C ALA A 79 2.96 -12.73 -27.85
N PRO A 80 1.98 -13.50 -27.32
CA PRO A 80 2.24 -14.88 -26.94
C PRO A 80 2.80 -15.61 -28.15
N ASP A 81 3.96 -16.24 -28.00
CA ASP A 81 4.52 -17.09 -29.03
C ASP A 81 3.46 -18.15 -29.40
N PRO A 82 2.93 -18.16 -30.64
CA PRO A 82 1.92 -19.13 -31.04
C PRO A 82 2.42 -20.58 -30.92
N ALA A 83 3.73 -20.81 -30.81
CA ALA A 83 4.33 -22.13 -30.59
C ALA A 83 4.33 -22.60 -29.11
N ALA A 84 4.03 -21.73 -28.14
CA ALA A 84 4.09 -22.07 -26.71
C ALA A 84 2.80 -22.71 -26.15
N THR A 85 1.84 -23.07 -27.00
CA THR A 85 0.64 -23.84 -26.57
C THR A 85 1.01 -25.30 -26.35
N HIS A 86 1.51 -25.56 -25.14
CA HIS A 86 1.23 -26.78 -24.36
C HIS A 86 1.50 -28.14 -25.03
N GLU A 87 2.77 -28.49 -25.26
CA GLU A 87 3.16 -29.90 -25.12
C GLU A 87 3.28 -30.22 -23.62
N ARG A 88 2.26 -30.88 -23.06
CA ARG A 88 2.40 -31.54 -21.76
C ARG A 88 3.32 -32.76 -21.95
N PRO A 89 4.43 -32.90 -21.20
CA PRO A 89 5.16 -34.15 -21.20
C PRO A 89 4.23 -35.25 -20.62
N ARG A 90 4.15 -36.37 -21.34
CA ARG A 90 3.44 -37.58 -20.90
C ARG A 90 4.11 -38.21 -19.68
#